data_AF-A0A6F8UZR0-F1
#
_entry.id   AF-A0A6F8UZR0-F1
#
_cell.length_a   1.000
_cell.length_b   1.000
_cell.length_c   1.000
_cell.angle_alpha   90.00
_cell.angle_beta   90.00
_cell.angle_gamma   90.00
#
_symmetry.space_group_name_H-M   'P 1'
#
loop_
_entity.id
_entity.type
_entity.pdbx_description
1 polymer ?
#
loop_
_entity_poly.entity_id
_entity_poly.type
_entity_poly.pdbx_seq_one_letter_code
_entity_poly.pdbx_strand_id
1 'polypeptide(L)'
;MLRIITLALLVSGLATAASAQSIGEPVPRKSAPYEASAKPAAKPGTAARPCPEYGAGFVRVEGSAFCVRAGGAVRAEFGKSSRNGYGSRADGMVYLESRGQTALGPVRSVVSVRGQLNRGLDSGPFRY
;
A
#
# COMPACT_ATOMS: atom_id res chain seq x y z
N MET A 1 -41.72 4.41 55.68
CA MET A 1 -40.57 3.73 55.06
C MET A 1 -40.30 4.21 53.63
N LEU A 2 -41.32 4.45 52.80
CA LEU A 2 -41.15 4.97 51.43
C LEU A 2 -40.54 6.40 51.32
N ARG A 3 -40.77 7.27 52.32
CA ARG A 3 -40.23 8.64 52.37
C ARG A 3 -38.71 8.72 52.60
N ILE A 4 -38.13 7.72 53.25
CA ILE A 4 -36.69 7.66 53.54
C ILE A 4 -35.93 7.21 52.28
N ILE A 5 -36.55 6.32 51.49
CA ILE A 5 -36.01 5.82 50.23
C ILE A 5 -36.00 6.93 49.16
N THR A 6 -37.02 7.79 49.12
CA THR A 6 -37.06 8.94 48.20
C THR A 6 -36.02 10.01 48.53
N LEU A 7 -35.69 10.20 49.81
CA LEU A 7 -34.64 11.17 50.20
C LEU A 7 -33.24 10.64 49.84
N ALA A 8 -33.02 9.33 49.99
CA ALA A 8 -31.75 8.69 49.63
C ALA A 8 -31.48 8.74 48.12
N LEU A 9 -32.50 8.59 47.28
CA LEU A 9 -32.38 8.67 45.81
C LEU A 9 -32.12 10.11 45.31
N LEU A 10 -32.63 11.12 46.00
CA LEU A 10 -32.42 12.54 45.65
C LEU A 10 -31.00 13.05 45.99
N VAL A 11 -30.35 12.48 47.01
CA VAL A 11 -28.98 12.87 47.41
C VAL A 11 -27.91 12.27 46.48
N SER A 12 -28.19 11.15 45.81
CA SER A 12 -27.27 10.52 44.86
C SER A 12 -27.19 11.20 43.47
N GLY A 13 -28.02 12.20 43.18
CA GLY A 13 -28.15 12.78 41.84
C GLY A 13 -27.29 14.02 41.52
N LEU A 14 -26.54 14.57 42.47
CA LEU A 14 -25.86 15.87 42.31
C LEU A 14 -24.34 15.82 42.06
N ALA A 15 -23.75 14.65 41.82
CA ALA A 15 -22.30 14.49 41.63
C ALA A 15 -21.86 14.33 40.16
N THR A 16 -22.62 14.86 39.20
CA THR A 16 -22.19 14.95 37.79
C THR A 16 -22.12 16.40 37.33
N ALA A 17 -21.23 17.16 37.95
CA ALA A 17 -20.71 18.39 37.37
C ALA A 17 -19.18 18.30 37.31
N ALA A 18 -18.64 18.57 36.12
CA ALA A 18 -17.23 18.79 35.83
C ALA A 18 -16.30 17.55 35.83
N SER A 19 -16.20 16.91 34.67
CA SER A 19 -14.93 16.99 33.96
C SER A 19 -15.16 16.88 32.45
N ALA A 20 -15.33 18.03 31.81
CA ALA A 20 -14.90 18.17 30.43
C ALA A 20 -13.37 18.13 30.46
N GLN A 21 -12.79 16.93 30.40
CA GLN A 21 -11.36 16.76 30.17
C GLN A 21 -11.12 17.21 28.72
N SER A 22 -10.38 18.30 28.58
CA SER A 22 -9.96 18.89 27.33
C SER A 22 -9.51 17.82 26.34
N ILE A 23 -9.99 17.91 25.10
CA ILE A 23 -9.39 17.26 23.93
C ILE A 23 -8.05 17.96 23.73
N GLY A 24 -7.02 17.51 24.46
CA GLY A 24 -5.77 18.28 24.52
C GLY A 24 -4.63 17.66 25.31
N GLU A 25 -4.71 16.41 25.74
CA GLU A 25 -3.53 15.71 26.27
C GLU A 25 -2.68 15.21 25.08
N PRO A 26 -1.48 15.75 24.82
CA PRO A 26 -0.59 15.15 23.85
C PRO A 26 -0.05 13.88 24.49
N VAL A 27 -0.56 12.73 24.04
CA VAL A 27 0.12 11.44 24.22
C VAL A 27 1.60 11.64 23.91
N PRO A 28 2.53 11.22 24.79
CA PRO A 28 3.96 11.27 24.49
C PRO A 28 4.27 10.34 23.32
N ARG A 29 4.09 10.85 22.10
CA ARG A 29 4.54 10.21 20.86
C ARG A 29 6.06 10.30 20.86
N LYS A 30 6.72 9.38 21.55
CA LYS A 30 8.03 8.91 21.10
C LYS A 30 7.78 8.01 19.89
N SER A 31 7.35 8.58 18.77
CA SER A 31 7.65 7.97 17.49
C SER A 31 9.15 8.16 17.34
N ALA A 32 9.93 7.13 17.71
CA ALA A 32 11.22 6.95 17.07
C ALA A 32 10.95 7.14 15.57
N PRO A 33 11.65 8.06 14.89
CA PRO A 33 11.42 8.26 13.48
C PRO A 33 11.53 6.90 12.81
N TYR A 34 10.56 6.59 11.95
CA TYR A 34 10.66 5.50 10.98
C TYR A 34 11.79 5.88 9.99
N GLU A 35 13.02 5.93 10.50
CA GLU A 35 14.25 6.21 9.79
C GLU A 35 15.17 5.03 10.01
N ALA A 36 14.70 3.83 9.68
CA ALA A 36 15.57 2.66 9.67
C ALA A 36 15.13 1.59 8.66
N SER A 37 14.38 1.98 7.63
CA SER A 37 14.22 1.18 6.41
C SER A 37 13.94 2.08 5.21
N ALA A 38 14.56 3.26 5.18
CA ALA A 38 14.79 3.92 3.90
C ALA A 38 15.75 3.02 3.12
N LYS A 39 15.18 2.19 2.25
CA LYS A 39 15.93 1.42 1.24
C LYS A 39 16.97 2.38 0.67
N PRO A 40 18.28 2.04 0.67
CA PRO A 40 19.32 2.96 0.23
C PRO A 40 18.87 3.59 -1.08
N ALA A 41 18.79 4.92 -1.11
CA ALA A 41 18.53 5.64 -2.34
C ALA A 41 19.51 5.07 -3.35
N ALA A 42 18.98 4.52 -4.45
CA ALA A 42 19.82 3.90 -5.46
C ALA A 42 20.91 4.91 -5.80
N LYS A 43 22.18 4.54 -5.55
CA LYS A 43 23.32 5.36 -6.01
C LYS A 43 22.99 5.70 -7.46
N PRO A 44 23.07 6.99 -7.87
CA PRO A 44 22.99 7.30 -9.28
C PRO A 44 24.23 6.67 -9.91
N GLY A 45 24.11 5.40 -10.30
CA GLY A 45 24.95 4.83 -11.34
C GLY A 45 24.83 5.76 -12.54
N THR A 46 25.92 5.87 -13.31
CA THR A 46 26.02 6.65 -14.57
C THR A 46 24.64 6.98 -15.10
N ALA A 47 24.22 8.24 -14.94
CA ALA A 47 22.84 8.65 -15.11
C ALA A 47 22.33 8.13 -16.46
N ALA A 48 21.47 7.11 -16.41
CA ALA A 48 20.98 6.46 -17.60
C ALA A 48 20.30 7.51 -18.48
N ARG A 49 20.72 7.63 -19.74
CA ARG A 49 20.22 8.70 -20.61
C ARG A 49 18.73 8.45 -20.88
N PRO A 50 17.83 9.39 -20.54
CA PRO A 50 16.41 9.21 -20.81
C PRO A 50 16.16 9.18 -22.33
N CYS A 51 15.18 8.39 -22.77
CA CYS A 51 14.72 8.35 -24.16
C CYS A 51 13.30 8.94 -24.28
N PRO A 52 13.14 10.28 -24.30
CA PRO A 52 11.82 10.90 -24.42
C PRO A 52 11.11 10.56 -25.75
N GLU A 53 11.84 10.17 -26.79
CA GLU A 53 11.32 9.80 -28.11
C GLU A 53 10.37 8.57 -28.08
N TYR A 54 10.52 7.68 -27.10
CA TYR A 54 9.67 6.50 -26.94
C TYR A 54 8.63 6.66 -25.82
N GLY A 55 8.70 7.75 -25.06
CA GLY A 55 7.80 8.09 -23.97
C GLY A 55 8.47 8.15 -22.60
N ALA A 56 7.69 8.53 -21.59
CA ALA A 56 8.17 8.64 -20.21
C ALA A 56 8.61 7.28 -19.63
N GLY A 57 9.69 7.29 -18.86
CA GLY A 57 10.22 6.10 -18.17
C GLY A 57 11.07 5.17 -19.03
N PHE A 58 11.35 5.54 -20.29
CA PHE A 58 12.32 4.86 -21.11
C PHE A 58 13.73 5.39 -20.84
N VAL A 59 14.68 4.47 -20.69
CA VAL A 59 16.11 4.76 -20.53
C VAL A 59 16.92 4.05 -21.60
N ARG A 60 17.95 4.71 -22.09
CA ARG A 60 18.89 4.16 -23.08
C ARG A 60 19.73 3.08 -22.41
N VAL A 61 19.85 1.93 -23.07
CA VAL A 61 20.78 0.89 -22.65
C VAL A 61 22.18 1.26 -23.15
N GLU A 62 23.15 1.33 -22.23
CA GLU A 62 24.55 1.62 -22.54
C GLU A 62 25.08 0.67 -23.63
N GLY A 63 25.78 1.24 -24.62
CA GLY A 63 26.32 0.47 -25.75
C GLY A 63 25.29 0.05 -26.82
N SER A 64 24.02 0.50 -26.75
CA SER A 64 23.03 0.18 -27.78
C SER A 64 22.10 1.34 -28.15
N ALA A 65 21.48 1.24 -29.33
CA ALA A 65 20.42 2.15 -29.75
C ALA A 65 19.03 1.78 -29.16
N PHE A 66 18.96 0.85 -28.21
CA PHE A 66 17.72 0.42 -27.60
C PHE A 66 17.39 1.20 -26.34
N CYS A 67 16.12 1.55 -26.20
CA CYS A 67 15.56 2.14 -25.00
C CYS A 67 14.65 1.13 -24.32
N VAL A 68 14.78 1.02 -23.00
CA VAL A 68 14.03 0.07 -22.18
C VAL A 68 13.19 0.78 -21.13
N ARG A 69 12.03 0.22 -20.84
CA ARG A 69 11.15 0.62 -19.74
C ARG A 69 10.78 -0.61 -18.93
N ALA A 70 10.95 -0.53 -17.61
CA ALA A 70 10.44 -1.52 -16.69
C ALA A 70 9.20 -0.97 -15.98
N GLY A 71 8.21 -1.81 -15.75
CA GLY A 71 7.02 -1.44 -14.99
C GLY A 71 6.33 -2.67 -14.43
N GLY A 72 5.26 -2.43 -13.68
CA GLY A 72 4.50 -3.52 -13.09
C GLY A 72 3.32 -3.00 -12.30
N ALA A 73 2.54 -3.94 -11.79
CA ALA A 73 1.43 -3.68 -10.88
C ALA A 73 1.37 -4.81 -9.86
N VAL A 74 0.97 -4.47 -8.64
CA VAL A 74 0.70 -5.43 -7.57
C VAL A 74 -0.72 -5.21 -7.07
N ARG A 75 -1.40 -6.30 -6.73
CA ARG A 75 -2.74 -6.30 -6.17
C ARG A 75 -2.73 -7.21 -4.95
N ALA A 76 -3.30 -6.73 -3.85
CA ALA A 76 -3.48 -7.51 -2.65
C ALA A 76 -4.94 -7.40 -2.21
N GLU A 77 -5.55 -8.54 -1.92
CA GLU A 77 -6.94 -8.67 -1.53
C GLU A 77 -7.02 -9.53 -0.26
N PHE A 78 -7.94 -9.15 0.61
CA PHE A 78 -8.19 -9.82 1.87
C PHE A 78 -9.69 -9.99 2.03
N GLY A 79 -10.11 -11.18 2.42
CA GLY A 79 -11.51 -11.52 2.62
C GLY A 79 -11.71 -12.04 4.03
N LYS A 80 -12.82 -11.62 4.65
CA LYS A 80 -13.33 -12.18 5.90
C LYS A 80 -14.74 -12.69 5.66
N SER A 81 -14.99 -13.93 6.04
CA SER A 81 -16.30 -14.57 5.94
C SER A 81 -17.01 -14.55 7.30
N SER A 82 -18.34 -14.41 7.27
CA SER A 82 -19.20 -14.54 8.45
C SER A 82 -19.12 -15.93 9.10
N ARG A 83 -18.74 -16.97 8.33
CA ARG A 83 -18.54 -18.35 8.83
C ARG A 83 -17.13 -18.58 9.40
N ASN A 84 -16.55 -17.58 10.04
CA ASN A 84 -15.22 -17.62 10.66
C ASN A 84 -14.06 -18.02 9.70
N GLY A 85 -14.18 -17.66 8.41
CA GLY A 85 -13.14 -17.90 7.40
C GLY A 85 -12.35 -16.63 7.10
N TYR A 86 -11.04 -16.75 6.89
CA TYR A 86 -10.18 -15.69 6.37
C TYR A 86 -9.48 -16.18 5.12
N GLY A 87 -9.30 -15.29 4.15
CA GLY A 87 -8.57 -15.58 2.93
C GLY A 87 -7.76 -14.36 2.50
N SER A 88 -6.69 -14.61 1.75
CA SER A 88 -5.94 -13.53 1.10
C SER A 88 -5.46 -13.95 -0.27
N ARG A 89 -5.30 -12.97 -1.16
CA ARG A 89 -4.78 -13.13 -2.51
C ARG A 89 -3.82 -12.00 -2.79
N ALA A 90 -2.68 -12.33 -3.39
CA ALA A 90 -1.72 -11.36 -3.85
C ALA A 90 -1.34 -11.70 -5.28
N ASP A 91 -1.53 -10.75 -6.19
CA ASP A 91 -1.13 -10.85 -7.57
C ASP A 91 -0.07 -9.82 -7.88
N GLY A 92 0.86 -10.17 -8.75
CA GLY A 92 1.88 -9.27 -9.26
C GLY A 92 2.07 -9.48 -10.74
N MET A 93 2.28 -8.38 -11.46
CA MET A 93 2.81 -8.42 -12.81
C MET A 93 3.99 -7.47 -12.93
N VAL A 94 5.00 -7.90 -13.66
CA VAL A 94 6.12 -7.06 -14.08
C VAL A 94 6.27 -7.18 -15.59
N TYR A 95 6.66 -6.08 -16.22
CA TYR A 95 6.93 -6.05 -17.65
C TYR A 95 8.20 -5.25 -17.93
N LEU A 96 8.90 -5.69 -18.96
CA LEU A 96 10.05 -5.02 -19.56
C LEU A 96 9.72 -4.78 -21.03
N GLU A 97 9.71 -3.53 -21.44
CA GLU A 97 9.52 -3.13 -22.82
C GLU A 97 10.83 -2.59 -23.38
N SER A 98 11.23 -3.03 -24.58
CA SER A 98 12.35 -2.45 -25.32
C SER A 98 11.89 -1.94 -26.69
N ARG A 99 12.44 -0.79 -27.10
CA ARG A 99 12.19 -0.16 -28.40
C ARG A 99 13.49 0.36 -29.00
N GLY A 100 13.67 0.23 -30.30
CA GLY A 100 14.85 0.74 -30.99
C GLY A 100 14.74 0.61 -32.51
N GLN A 101 15.58 1.36 -33.22
CA GLN A 101 15.71 1.25 -34.68
C GLN A 101 16.77 0.20 -35.02
N THR A 102 16.44 -0.73 -35.90
CA THR A 102 17.38 -1.72 -36.44
C THR A 102 17.56 -1.50 -37.94
N ALA A 103 18.53 -2.20 -38.55
CA ALA A 103 18.75 -2.15 -40.00
C ALA A 103 17.52 -2.61 -40.82
N LEU A 104 16.62 -3.39 -40.21
CA LEU A 104 15.41 -3.91 -40.84
C LEU A 104 14.16 -3.07 -40.51
N GLY A 105 14.31 -1.99 -39.74
CA GLY A 105 13.22 -1.11 -39.31
C GLY A 105 13.05 -1.04 -37.78
N PRO A 106 11.97 -0.41 -37.31
CA PRO A 106 11.68 -0.24 -35.89
C PRO A 106 11.30 -1.58 -35.23
N VAL A 107 11.95 -1.91 -34.12
CA VAL A 107 11.68 -3.13 -33.34
C VAL A 107 11.14 -2.74 -31.97
N ARG A 108 10.09 -3.45 -31.55
CA ARG A 108 9.50 -3.37 -30.22
C ARG A 108 9.41 -4.77 -29.63
N SER A 109 9.92 -4.95 -28.42
CA SER A 109 9.77 -6.21 -27.67
C SER A 109 9.17 -5.94 -26.29
N VAL A 110 8.34 -6.86 -25.82
CA VAL A 110 7.72 -6.78 -24.49
C VAL A 110 7.83 -8.15 -23.84
N VAL A 111 8.46 -8.21 -22.68
CA VAL A 111 8.54 -9.38 -21.80
C VAL A 111 7.66 -9.10 -20.60
N SER A 112 6.75 -10.01 -20.25
CA SER A 112 5.90 -9.86 -19.07
C SER A 112 5.86 -11.13 -18.25
N VAL A 113 5.90 -10.97 -16.93
CA VAL A 113 5.82 -12.07 -15.97
C VAL A 113 4.70 -11.75 -15.00
N ARG A 114 3.84 -12.74 -14.74
CA ARG A 114 2.75 -12.65 -13.77
C ARG A 114 2.92 -13.73 -12.72
N GLY A 115 2.61 -13.39 -11.47
CA GLY A 115 2.60 -14.32 -10.35
C GLY A 115 1.37 -14.07 -9.49
N GLN A 116 0.81 -15.15 -8.96
CA GLN A 116 -0.33 -15.11 -8.04
C GLN A 116 -0.05 -16.02 -6.86
N LEU A 117 -0.41 -15.54 -5.67
CA LEU A 117 -0.42 -16.28 -4.42
C LEU A 117 -1.83 -16.18 -3.85
N ASN A 118 -2.50 -17.32 -3.74
CA ASN A 118 -3.83 -17.40 -3.14
C ASN A 118 -3.77 -18.28 -1.88
N ARG A 119 -4.18 -17.71 -0.74
CA ARG A 119 -4.35 -18.39 0.54
C ARG A 119 -5.83 -18.53 0.87
N GLY A 120 -6.55 -19.28 0.03
CA GLY A 120 -7.94 -19.64 0.24
C GLY A 120 -8.96 -18.53 -0.02
N LEU A 121 -8.56 -17.40 -0.63
CA LEU A 121 -9.48 -16.32 -1.01
C LEU A 121 -10.42 -16.76 -2.15
N ASP A 122 -9.90 -17.30 -3.26
CA ASP A 122 -10.77 -17.65 -4.40
C ASP A 122 -11.72 -18.83 -4.11
N SER A 123 -11.42 -19.64 -3.09
CA SER A 123 -12.21 -20.83 -2.71
C SER A 123 -13.22 -20.56 -1.59
N GLY A 124 -13.17 -19.40 -0.95
CA GLY A 124 -14.04 -19.08 0.19
C GLY A 124 -15.25 -18.22 -0.21
N PRO A 125 -16.34 -18.24 0.59
CA PRO A 125 -17.53 -17.43 0.34
C PRO A 125 -17.29 -15.99 0.81
N PHE A 126 -16.33 -15.30 0.19
CA PHE A 126 -16.11 -13.87 0.40
C PHE A 126 -17.02 -13.11 -0.56
N ARG A 127 -17.89 -12.25 -0.04
CA ARG A 127 -18.69 -11.35 -0.86
C ARG A 127 -17.93 -10.04 -1.01
N TYR A 128 -17.52 -9.74 -2.24
CA TYR A 128 -16.94 -8.45 -2.64
C TYR A 128 -18.00 -7.59 -3.32
#